data_AF-A0A522EMK8-F1
#
_entry.id   AF-A0A522EMK8-F1
#
_cell.length_a   1.000
_cell.length_b   1.000
_cell.length_c   1.000
_cell.angle_alpha   90.00
_cell.angle_beta   90.00
_cell.angle_gamma   90.00
#
_symmetry.space_group_name_H-M   'P 1'
#
loop_
_entity.id
_entity.type
_entity.pdbx_description
1 polymer ?
#
loop_
_entity_poly.entity_id
_entity_poly.type
_entity_poly.pdbx_seq_one_letter_code
_entity_poly.pdbx_strand_id
1 'polypeptide(L)'
;VQILGRTRYWLRYQLPERYIRKNSLPLCIGQKQIWYILRLITPDTNVRFDHCAKPEFDSWRWVDYWEPLNDVVYFKRKVYQKAMSELGVLLATNGIPVKAEGYPAKKNKAKKAKS
;
A
#
# COMPACT_ATOMS: atom_id res chain seq x y z
N VAL A 1 -4.67 -0.47 18.74
CA VAL A 1 -5.06 -1.09 17.45
C VAL A 1 -5.23 -2.59 17.63
N GLN A 2 -5.99 -3.25 16.76
CA GLN A 2 -6.12 -4.72 16.68
C GLN A 2 -5.57 -5.21 15.33
N ILE A 3 -4.82 -6.31 15.32
CA ILE A 3 -4.32 -6.93 14.09
C ILE A 3 -5.41 -7.85 13.52
N LEU A 4 -5.82 -7.60 12.28
CA LEU A 4 -6.78 -8.45 11.56
C LEU A 4 -6.09 -9.48 10.66
N GLY A 5 -4.86 -9.19 10.22
CA GLY A 5 -4.10 -10.10 9.37
C GLY A 5 -2.80 -9.51 8.86
N ARG A 6 -2.04 -10.34 8.12
CA ARG A 6 -0.80 -9.95 7.45
C ARG A 6 -0.61 -10.68 6.13
N THR A 7 0.26 -10.16 5.27
CA THR A 7 0.70 -10.90 4.10
C THR A 7 1.52 -12.12 4.51
N ARG A 8 1.29 -13.25 3.83
CA ARG A 8 1.94 -14.54 4.09
C ARG A 8 3.43 -14.47 3.84
N TYR A 9 3.85 -13.81 2.77
CA TYR A 9 5.22 -13.71 2.32
C TYR A 9 5.70 -12.26 2.17
N TRP A 10 7.03 -12.12 2.10
CA TRP A 10 7.69 -10.85 1.80
C TRP A 10 7.35 -10.35 0.40
N LEU A 11 6.77 -9.16 0.33
CA LEU A 11 6.58 -8.41 -0.91
C LEU A 11 7.78 -7.54 -1.19
N ARG A 12 8.16 -7.38 -2.46
CA ARG A 12 9.39 -6.68 -2.86
C ARG A 12 9.11 -5.68 -3.95
N TYR A 13 9.73 -4.51 -3.84
CA TYR A 13 9.84 -3.55 -4.93
C TYR A 13 11.28 -3.06 -5.05
N GLN A 14 11.64 -2.63 -6.26
CA GLN A 14 12.90 -1.97 -6.54
C GLN A 14 12.69 -0.47 -6.63
N LEU A 15 13.65 0.29 -6.11
CA LEU A 15 13.69 1.73 -6.30
C LEU A 15 14.11 2.03 -7.75
N PRO A 16 13.44 2.97 -8.43
CA PRO A 16 13.96 3.54 -9.66
C PRO A 16 15.34 4.16 -9.44
N GLU A 17 16.22 4.11 -10.45
CA GLU A 17 17.63 4.49 -10.29
C GLU A 17 17.81 5.88 -9.68
N ARG A 18 17.00 6.86 -10.10
CA ARG A 18 17.02 8.24 -9.58
C ARG A 18 16.75 8.37 -8.08
N TYR A 19 16.13 7.37 -7.45
CA TYR A 19 15.84 7.35 -6.01
C TYR A 19 16.84 6.50 -5.22
N ILE A 20 17.80 5.86 -5.87
CA ILE A 20 18.86 5.11 -5.21
C ILE A 20 19.92 6.09 -4.71
N ARG A 21 20.19 6.08 -3.40
CA ARG A 21 21.24 6.90 -2.80
C ARG A 21 22.59 6.26 -3.05
N LYS A 22 23.35 6.80 -4.02
CA LYS A 22 24.67 6.28 -4.40
C LYS A 22 25.76 6.50 -3.34
N ASN A 23 25.51 7.40 -2.38
CA ASN A 23 26.46 7.75 -1.32
C ASN A 23 26.31 6.91 -0.05
N SER A 24 25.46 5.87 -0.05
CA SER A 24 25.30 4.95 1.08
C SER A 24 25.82 3.56 0.74
N LEU A 25 26.71 3.03 1.59
CA LEU A 25 27.18 1.65 1.54
C LEU A 25 26.64 0.90 2.77
N PRO A 26 25.99 -0.27 2.60
CA PRO A 26 25.69 -0.94 1.34
C PRO A 26 24.59 -0.23 0.52
N LEU A 27 24.61 -0.44 -0.80
CA LEU A 27 23.63 0.16 -1.71
C LEU A 27 22.22 -0.41 -1.46
N CYS A 28 21.27 0.45 -1.12
CA CYS A 28 19.87 0.07 -0.96
C CYS A 28 19.11 0.23 -2.29
N ILE A 29 18.78 -0.89 -2.93
CA ILE A 29 18.12 -0.93 -4.25
C ILE A 29 16.59 -1.08 -4.17
N GLY A 30 16.02 -1.17 -2.97
CA GLY A 30 14.60 -1.52 -2.81
C GLY A 30 14.25 -1.90 -1.38
N GLN A 31 13.04 -2.43 -1.20
CA GLN A 31 12.59 -2.90 0.11
C GLN A 31 11.91 -4.27 0.02
N LYS A 32 12.04 -5.03 1.10
CA LYS A 32 11.22 -6.22 1.40
C LYS A 32 10.25 -5.82 2.50
N GLN A 33 8.96 -6.07 2.31
CA GLN A 33 7.91 -5.65 3.24
C GLN A 33 6.96 -6.80 3.57
N ILE A 34 6.54 -6.88 4.83
CA ILE A 34 5.34 -7.61 5.27
C ILE A 34 4.29 -6.56 5.57
N TRP A 35 3.10 -6.74 5.02
CA TRP A 35 1.99 -5.81 5.22
C TRP A 35 1.04 -6.36 6.28
N TYR A 36 0.53 -5.47 7.12
CA TYR A 36 -0.48 -5.79 8.14
C TYR A 36 -1.75 -4.99 7.84
N ILE A 37 -2.90 -5.59 8.14
CA ILE A 37 -4.16 -4.87 8.18
C ILE A 37 -4.64 -4.76 9.62
N LEU A 38 -4.93 -3.54 10.02
CA LEU A 38 -5.20 -3.18 11.41
C LEU A 38 -6.58 -2.54 11.52
N ARG A 39 -7.28 -2.85 12.60
CA ARG A 39 -8.46 -2.12 13.05
C ARG A 39 -8.04 -1.08 14.09
N LEU A 40 -8.41 0.17 13.86
CA LEU A 40 -8.33 1.19 14.90
C LEU A 40 -9.45 0.92 15.92
N ILE A 41 -9.08 0.79 17.19
CA ILE A 41 -10.00 0.50 18.32
C ILE A 41 -10.10 1.67 19.30
N THR A 42 -9.42 2.77 18.98
CA THR A 42 -9.35 4.00 19.77
C THR A 42 -9.95 5.14 18.93
N PRO A 43 -10.25 6.29 19.55
CA PRO A 43 -10.63 7.48 18.79
C PRO A 43 -9.58 7.88 17.75
N ASP A 44 -10.03 8.46 16.65
CA ASP A 44 -9.20 8.96 15.55
C ASP A 44 -8.22 10.06 16.00
N THR A 45 -8.57 10.81 17.05
CA THR A 45 -7.70 11.82 17.70
C THR A 45 -6.39 11.25 18.25
N ASN A 46 -6.31 9.92 18.43
CA ASN A 46 -5.10 9.27 18.91
C ASN A 46 -4.08 9.01 17.78
N VAL A 47 -4.45 9.23 16.51
CA VAL A 47 -3.53 9.16 15.37
C VAL A 47 -2.77 10.49 15.29
N ARG A 48 -1.51 10.48 15.75
CA ARG A 48 -0.64 11.66 15.83
C ARG A 48 0.65 11.46 15.06
N PHE A 49 1.12 12.51 14.38
CA PHE A 49 2.37 12.51 13.62
C PHE A 49 3.45 13.43 14.20
N ASP A 50 3.14 14.20 15.24
CA ASP A 50 4.00 15.22 15.84
C ASP A 50 4.95 14.70 16.93
N HIS A 51 5.00 13.37 17.14
CA HIS A 51 5.87 12.75 18.14
C HIS A 51 7.29 12.41 17.64
N CYS A 52 7.64 12.79 16.40
CA CYS A 52 8.97 12.57 15.84
C CYS A 52 9.56 13.91 15.35
N ALA A 53 10.86 14.13 15.58
CA ALA A 53 11.56 15.34 15.12
C ALA A 53 11.53 15.51 13.59
N LYS A 54 11.37 14.41 12.85
CA LYS A 54 11.21 14.41 11.39
C LYS A 54 10.04 13.50 11.01
N PRO A 55 8.80 14.03 11.02
CA PRO A 55 7.61 13.23 10.71
C PRO A 55 7.63 12.74 9.26
N GLU A 56 7.10 11.54 9.01
CA GLU A 56 6.91 11.01 7.66
C GLU A 56 5.65 11.59 7.00
N PHE A 57 4.64 11.94 7.80
CA PHE A 57 3.32 12.37 7.35
C PHE A 57 2.92 13.68 8.00
N ASP A 58 2.25 14.54 7.23
CA ASP A 58 1.70 15.81 7.72
C ASP A 58 0.24 15.67 8.19
N SER A 59 -0.54 14.83 7.49
CA SER A 59 -1.96 14.61 7.78
C SER A 59 -2.44 13.25 7.25
N TRP A 60 -3.67 12.88 7.60
CA TRP A 60 -4.30 11.65 7.17
C TRP A 60 -5.81 11.82 6.98
N ARG A 61 -6.41 10.93 6.19
CA ARG A 61 -7.86 10.81 6.04
C ARG A 61 -8.23 9.35 5.82
N TRP A 62 -9.45 8.98 6.18
CA TRP A 62 -10.03 7.72 5.74
C TRP A 62 -10.33 7.79 4.23
N VAL A 63 -10.08 6.68 3.55
CA VAL A 63 -10.26 6.52 2.10
C VAL A 63 -10.92 5.17 1.83
N ASP A 64 -11.56 5.04 0.66
CA ASP A 64 -12.10 3.74 0.25
C ASP A 64 -10.96 2.73 0.06
N TYR A 65 -11.25 1.45 0.36
CA TYR A 65 -10.21 0.42 0.46
C TYR A 65 -9.30 0.37 -0.76
N TRP A 66 -9.82 0.53 -1.98
CA TRP A 66 -9.03 0.43 -3.21
C TRP A 66 -8.42 1.74 -3.71
N GLU A 67 -8.81 2.88 -3.15
CA GLU A 67 -8.35 4.21 -3.57
C GLU A 67 -6.81 4.34 -3.58
N PRO A 68 -6.05 3.80 -2.59
CA PRO A 68 -4.58 3.89 -2.58
C PRO A 68 -3.89 3.31 -3.82
N LEU A 69 -4.53 2.41 -4.57
CA LEU A 69 -3.94 1.85 -5.79
C LEU A 69 -3.77 2.87 -6.92
N ASN A 70 -4.58 3.94 -6.91
CA ASN A 70 -4.54 4.99 -7.92
C ASN A 70 -3.47 6.03 -7.60
N ASP A 71 -3.34 6.40 -6.32
CA ASP A 71 -2.49 7.51 -5.86
C ASP A 71 -1.06 7.09 -5.54
N VAL A 72 -0.84 5.80 -5.26
CA VAL A 72 0.49 5.32 -4.89
C VAL A 72 1.49 5.49 -6.03
N VAL A 73 2.71 5.91 -5.66
CA VAL A 73 3.87 6.02 -6.55
C VAL A 73 4.07 4.75 -7.37
N TYR A 74 4.37 4.92 -8.66
CA TYR A 74 4.31 3.85 -9.66
C TYR A 74 5.08 2.58 -9.29
N PHE A 75 6.26 2.72 -8.68
CA PHE A 75 7.13 1.59 -8.34
C PHE A 75 6.62 0.77 -7.15
N LYS A 76 5.70 1.31 -6.35
CA LYS A 76 5.02 0.59 -5.25
C LYS A 76 3.69 -0.04 -5.66
N ARG A 77 3.09 0.36 -6.80
CA ARG A 77 1.74 -0.11 -7.24
C ARG A 77 1.56 -1.62 -7.21
N LYS A 78 2.53 -2.39 -7.73
CA LYS A 78 2.45 -3.86 -7.74
C LYS A 78 2.47 -4.47 -6.32
N VAL A 79 3.23 -3.87 -5.40
CA VAL A 79 3.27 -4.33 -4.01
C VAL A 79 1.96 -4.01 -3.30
N TYR A 80 1.44 -2.80 -3.47
CA TYR A 80 0.13 -2.40 -2.94
C TYR A 80 -0.98 -3.31 -3.47
N GLN A 81 -1.04 -3.54 -4.78
CA GLN A 81 -2.05 -4.41 -5.38
C GLN A 81 -2.02 -5.82 -4.79
N LYS A 82 -0.82 -6.41 -4.62
CA LYS A 82 -0.67 -7.74 -4.02
C LYS A 82 -1.09 -7.74 -2.55
N ALA A 83 -0.59 -6.78 -1.76
CA ALA A 83 -0.91 -6.67 -0.34
C ALA A 83 -2.41 -6.50 -0.11
N MET A 84 -3.05 -5.57 -0.82
CA MET A 84 -4.45 -5.25 -0.66
C MET A 84 -5.38 -6.35 -1.20
N SER A 85 -5.00 -7.02 -2.29
CA SER A 85 -5.77 -8.19 -2.76
C SER A 85 -5.74 -9.33 -1.75
N GLU A 86 -4.58 -9.62 -1.16
CA GLU A 86 -4.43 -10.68 -0.16
C GLU A 86 -5.15 -10.33 1.15
N LEU A 87 -4.97 -9.11 1.65
CA LEU A 87 -5.56 -8.65 2.91
C LEU A 87 -7.07 -8.38 2.77
N GLY A 88 -7.55 -8.00 1.59
CA GLY A 88 -8.98 -7.80 1.32
C GLY A 88 -9.79 -9.07 1.45
N VAL A 89 -9.21 -10.24 1.09
CA VAL A 89 -9.83 -11.55 1.35
C VAL A 89 -10.00 -11.78 2.84
N LEU A 90 -9.00 -11.42 3.66
CA LEU A 90 -9.09 -11.55 5.12
C LEU A 90 -10.18 -10.65 5.72
N LEU A 91 -10.38 -9.44 5.18
CA LEU A 91 -11.47 -8.56 5.60
C LEU A 91 -12.84 -9.19 5.33
N ALA A 92 -13.04 -9.71 4.12
CA ALA A 92 -14.30 -10.36 3.73
C ALA A 92 -14.60 -11.58 4.62
N THR A 93 -13.59 -12.42 4.91
CA THR A 93 -13.74 -13.57 5.83
C THR A 93 -14.10 -13.14 7.25
N ASN A 94 -13.65 -11.96 7.70
CA ASN A 94 -13.99 -11.39 9.00
C ASN A 94 -15.32 -10.60 8.99
N GLY A 95 -16.12 -10.71 7.93
CA GLY A 95 -17.42 -10.06 7.81
C GLY A 95 -17.35 -8.55 7.56
N ILE A 96 -16.19 -8.02 7.19
CA ILE A 96 -16.01 -6.60 6.86
C ILE A 96 -16.19 -6.45 5.34
N PRO A 97 -17.29 -5.82 4.88
CA PRO A 97 -17.53 -5.69 3.45
C PRO A 97 -16.50 -4.75 2.82
N VAL A 98 -15.81 -5.24 1.79
CA VAL A 98 -14.92 -4.45 0.95
C VAL A 98 -15.67 -4.14 -0.33
N LYS A 99 -16.07 -2.88 -0.53
CA LYS A 99 -16.70 -2.44 -1.78
C LYS A 99 -15.75 -2.67 -2.95
N ALA A 100 -16.27 -3.12 -4.09
CA ALA A 100 -15.47 -3.25 -5.32
C ALA A 100 -15.21 -1.90 -6.01
N GLU A 101 -15.97 -0.88 -5.62
CA GLU A 101 -15.82 0.51 -6.05
C GLU A 101 -14.38 1.00 -5.80
N GLY A 102 -13.77 1.61 -6.82
CA GLY A 102 -12.40 2.09 -6.75
C GLY A 102 -11.32 1.05 -7.08
N TYR A 103 -11.64 -0.25 -7.23
CA TYR A 103 -10.67 -1.21 -7.76
C TYR A 103 -10.28 -0.81 -9.19
N PRO A 104 -8.98 -0.66 -9.51
CA PRO A 104 -8.58 -0.24 -10.84
C PRO A 104 -9.01 -1.31 -11.86
N ALA A 105 -10.04 -1.00 -12.64
CA ALA A 105 -10.47 -1.85 -13.74
C ALA A 105 -9.26 -2.08 -14.68
N LYS A 106 -9.06 -3.33 -15.12
CA LYS A 106 -8.07 -3.62 -16.16
C LYS A 106 -8.45 -2.80 -17.39
N LYS A 107 -7.78 -1.67 -17.63
CA LYS A 107 -7.80 -1.04 -18.95
C LYS A 107 -7.21 -2.06 -19.91
N ASN A 108 -8.07 -2.75 -20.65
CA ASN A 108 -7.65 -3.60 -21.75
C ASN A 108 -6.71 -2.78 -22.63
N LYS A 109 -5.45 -3.18 -22.73
CA LYS A 109 -4.54 -2.75 -23.79
C LYS A 109 -5.01 -3.39 -25.11
N ALA A 110 -6.22 -3.02 -25.54
CA ALA A 110 -6.71 -3.25 -26.89
C ALA A 110 -6.68 -1.89 -27.60
N LYS A 111 -5.47 -1.38 -27.87
CA LYS A 111 -5.26 -0.36 -28.90
C LYS A 111 -4.11 -0.81 -29.79
N LYS A 112 -4.53 -1.46 -30.88
CA LYS A 112 -3.94 -1.52 -32.23
C LYS A 112 -2.45 -1.86 -32.33
N ALA A 113 -2.18 -3.15 -32.53
CA ALA A 113 -1.44 -3.54 -33.72
C ALA A 113 -2.35 -3.27 -34.94
N LYS A 114 -2.07 -2.19 -35.66
CA LYS A 114 -2.43 -1.91 -37.07
C LYS A 114 -1.20 -1.15 -37.57
N SER A 115 -0.31 -1.82 -38.30
CA SER A 115 -0.32 -1.96 -39.76
C SER A 115 -0.28 -0.62 -40.47
#